data_AF-A0AAE1I6N2-F1
#
_entry.id   AF-A0AAE1I6N2-F1
#
_cell.length_a   1.000
_cell.length_b   1.000
_cell.length_c   1.000
_cell.angle_alpha   90.00
_cell.angle_beta   90.00
_cell.angle_gamma   90.00
#
_symmetry.space_group_name_H-M   'P 1'
#
loop_
_entity.id
_entity.type
_entity.pdbx_description
1 polymer ?
#
loop_
_entity_poly.entity_id
_entity_poly.type
_entity_poly.pdbx_seq_one_letter_code
_entity_poly.pdbx_strand_id
1 'polypeptide(L)'
;MMENLTISDAPPGAPASQPFAQLPPQMFTTAAQLLDLTDKYPYGYFADITHGIFLVRGENVLLLGEIDLDKDDDAPPGYELAEVEVVKKLAEAKKTADKAKEKARLKKLVRIGFEGENLGDIFF
;
A
#
# COMPACT_ATOMS: atom_id res chain seq x y z
N MET A 1 -59.02 -56.50 33.65
CA MET A 1 -57.59 -56.47 34.00
C MET A 1 -57.16 -55.02 33.92
N MET A 2 -56.92 -54.41 35.08
CA MET A 2 -56.38 -53.05 35.26
C MET A 2 -54.87 -53.14 35.32
N GLU A 3 -54.14 -52.30 34.59
CA GLU A 3 -52.86 -51.68 35.00
C GLU A 3 -52.23 -50.91 33.81
N ASN A 4 -51.64 -49.72 33.89
CA ASN A 4 -51.45 -48.69 34.92
C ASN A 4 -51.14 -47.34 34.21
N LEU A 5 -51.57 -46.24 34.84
CA LEU A 5 -51.14 -44.86 34.58
C LEU A 5 -49.62 -44.69 34.77
N THR A 6 -48.98 -43.81 33.99
CA THR A 6 -48.10 -42.74 34.52
C THR A 6 -47.91 -41.63 33.50
N ILE A 7 -48.15 -40.40 33.96
CA ILE A 7 -47.91 -39.14 33.26
C ILE A 7 -46.43 -38.78 33.43
N SER A 8 -45.78 -38.22 32.40
CA SER A 8 -44.68 -37.25 32.59
C SER A 8 -44.50 -36.42 31.33
N ASP A 9 -44.81 -35.14 31.53
CA ASP A 9 -44.55 -33.97 30.71
C ASP A 9 -43.03 -33.76 30.52
N ALA A 10 -42.57 -33.46 29.30
CA ALA A 10 -41.26 -32.88 29.05
C ALA A 10 -41.28 -32.08 27.73
N PRO A 11 -40.81 -30.81 27.73
CA PRO A 11 -40.92 -29.89 26.59
C PRO A 11 -39.95 -30.25 25.45
N PRO A 12 -40.20 -29.73 24.23
CA PRO A 12 -39.48 -30.16 23.03
C PRO A 12 -38.03 -29.67 23.03
N GLY A 13 -37.14 -30.60 22.67
CA GLY A 13 -35.90 -30.37 21.94
C GLY A 13 -35.04 -29.20 22.42
N ALA A 14 -34.02 -29.53 23.22
CA ALA A 14 -32.84 -28.68 23.36
C ALA A 14 -32.37 -28.22 21.96
N PRO A 15 -32.00 -26.94 21.78
CA PRO A 15 -31.45 -26.49 20.50
C PRO A 15 -30.17 -27.28 20.24
N ALA A 16 -30.12 -27.95 19.09
CA ALA A 16 -28.94 -28.65 18.62
C ALA A 16 -27.73 -27.72 18.74
N SER A 17 -26.71 -28.17 19.47
CA SER A 17 -25.40 -27.52 19.52
C SER A 17 -24.87 -27.43 18.09
N GLN A 18 -24.99 -26.26 17.48
CA GLN A 18 -24.36 -25.98 16.20
C GLN A 18 -22.85 -26.11 16.39
N PRO A 19 -22.15 -26.92 15.57
CA PRO A 19 -20.69 -26.86 15.57
C PRO A 19 -20.30 -25.44 15.18
N PHE A 20 -19.56 -24.75 16.05
CA PHE A 20 -18.98 -23.46 15.73
C PHE A 20 -18.17 -23.63 14.44
N ALA A 21 -18.69 -23.07 13.34
CA ALA A 21 -17.98 -23.05 12.08
C ALA A 21 -16.72 -22.20 12.29
N GLN A 22 -15.58 -22.86 12.40
CA GLN A 22 -14.29 -22.21 12.49
C GLN A 22 -14.07 -21.50 11.17
N LEU A 23 -14.19 -20.17 11.18
CA LEU A 23 -13.88 -19.34 10.02
C LEU A 23 -12.47 -19.71 9.56
N PRO A 24 -12.23 -19.82 8.23
CA PRO A 24 -10.90 -20.10 7.72
C PRO A 24 -9.93 -19.10 8.37
N PRO A 25 -8.73 -19.55 8.79
CA PRO A 25 -7.75 -18.68 9.40
C PRO A 25 -7.57 -17.48 8.46
N GLN A 26 -7.98 -16.30 8.93
CA GLN A 26 -7.79 -15.08 8.18
C GLN A 26 -6.28 -14.96 7.99
N MET A 27 -5.83 -15.18 6.77
CA MET A 27 -4.43 -15.03 6.40
C MET A 27 -4.13 -13.54 6.49
N PHE A 28 -3.75 -13.10 7.68
CA PHE A 28 -3.14 -11.79 7.84
C PHE A 28 -1.83 -11.87 7.08
N THR A 29 -1.79 -11.23 5.91
CA THR A 29 -0.53 -10.97 5.23
C THR A 29 0.34 -10.24 6.23
N THR A 30 1.41 -10.89 6.69
CA THR A 30 2.36 -10.27 7.60
C THR A 30 3.16 -9.22 6.82
N ALA A 31 3.52 -8.11 7.47
CA ALA A 31 4.30 -7.03 6.83
C ALA A 31 5.60 -7.55 6.18
N ALA A 32 6.17 -8.64 6.72
CA ALA A 32 7.31 -9.34 6.15
C ALA A 32 7.05 -9.91 4.73
N GLN A 33 5.85 -10.44 4.46
CA GLN A 33 5.48 -10.93 3.12
C GLN A 33 5.27 -9.80 2.11
N LEU A 34 4.94 -8.58 2.56
CA LEU A 34 4.90 -7.40 1.71
C LEU A 34 6.30 -6.85 1.40
N LEU A 35 7.25 -7.02 2.32
CA LEU A 35 8.66 -6.64 2.13
C LEU A 35 9.37 -7.59 1.15
N ASP A 36 9.14 -8.91 1.23
CA ASP A 36 9.72 -9.91 0.31
C ASP A 36 9.30 -9.71 -1.17
N LEU A 37 8.14 -9.10 -1.44
CA LEU A 37 7.71 -8.75 -2.80
C LEU A 37 8.45 -7.54 -3.38
N THR A 38 9.28 -6.86 -2.58
CA THR A 38 10.10 -5.72 -3.00
C THR A 38 11.58 -6.08 -3.19
N ASP A 39 11.92 -7.37 -3.08
CA ASP A 39 13.27 -7.90 -3.35
C ASP A 39 13.63 -7.85 -4.84
N LYS A 40 14.06 -6.67 -5.25
CA LYS A 40 15.20 -6.38 -6.11
C LYS A 40 15.22 -4.88 -6.21
N TYR A 41 16.20 -4.26 -5.57
CA TYR A 41 16.54 -2.85 -5.74
C TYR A 41 16.20 -2.43 -7.17
N PRO A 42 15.28 -1.48 -7.39
CA PRO A 42 14.87 -1.14 -8.75
C PRO A 42 16.12 -0.69 -9.49
N TYR A 43 16.60 -1.54 -10.40
CA TYR A 43 17.70 -1.18 -11.27
C TYR A 43 17.31 0.10 -12.00
N GLY A 44 18.11 1.14 -11.84
CA GLY A 44 17.70 2.48 -12.23
C GLY A 44 18.88 3.35 -12.59
N TYR A 45 18.56 4.52 -13.16
CA TYR A 45 19.55 5.54 -13.44
C TYR A 45 19.34 6.72 -12.50
N PHE A 46 20.44 7.27 -11.99
CA PHE A 46 20.46 8.53 -11.26
C PHE A 46 21.36 9.53 -11.98
N ALA A 47 21.16 10.81 -11.70
CA ALA A 47 21.99 11.87 -12.23
C ALA A 47 22.06 13.02 -11.22
N ASP A 48 23.24 13.59 -11.07
CA ASP A 48 23.47 14.74 -10.20
C ASP A 48 23.32 16.05 -10.98
N ILE A 49 22.70 17.03 -10.33
CA ILE A 49 22.49 18.36 -10.88
C ILE A 49 22.92 19.38 -9.83
N THR A 50 23.90 20.21 -10.19
CA THR A 50 24.36 21.30 -9.34
C THR A 50 23.37 22.47 -9.43
N HIS A 51 22.71 22.77 -8.31
CA HIS A 51 21.63 23.75 -8.30
C HIS A 51 22.01 25.10 -7.63
N GLY A 52 23.08 25.17 -6.82
CA GLY A 52 23.49 26.40 -6.12
C GLY A 52 22.67 26.67 -4.85
N ILE A 53 22.38 27.95 -4.55
CA ILE A 53 21.66 28.36 -3.33
C ILE A 53 20.18 28.61 -3.65
N PHE A 54 19.27 28.01 -2.88
CA PHE A 54 17.81 28.20 -3.00
C PHE A 54 17.23 28.88 -1.78
N LEU A 55 16.22 29.71 -2.03
CA LEU A 55 15.25 30.12 -1.03
C LEU A 55 13.97 29.30 -1.26
N VAL A 56 13.65 28.39 -0.35
CA VAL A 56 12.45 27.54 -0.44
C VAL A 56 11.40 28.06 0.54
N ARG A 57 10.16 28.24 0.06
CA ARG A 57 9.02 28.60 0.91
C ARG A 57 8.56 27.37 1.70
N GLY A 58 8.28 27.54 3.00
CA GLY A 58 7.94 26.44 3.90
C GLY A 58 6.74 25.58 3.49
N GLU A 59 5.78 26.15 2.74
CA GLU A 59 4.61 25.41 2.25
C GLU A 59 4.95 24.32 1.23
N ASN A 60 6.11 24.42 0.57
CA ASN A 60 6.58 23.43 -0.42
C ASN A 60 7.45 22.34 0.22
N VAL A 61 7.62 22.35 1.54
CA VAL A 61 8.46 21.40 2.27
C VAL A 61 7.57 20.43 3.04
N LEU A 62 7.62 19.15 2.67
CA LEU A 62 6.91 18.09 3.41
C LEU A 62 7.73 17.57 4.60
N LEU A 63 9.00 17.27 4.35
CA LEU A 63 9.96 16.77 5.33
C LEU A 63 11.33 17.37 5.05
N LEU A 64 12.11 17.56 6.10
CA LEU A 64 13.50 17.99 6.04
C LEU A 64 14.31 17.19 7.07
N GLY A 65 15.52 16.80 6.72
CA GLY A 65 16.46 16.09 7.59
C GLY A 65 17.90 16.47 7.28
N GLU A 66 18.80 16.15 8.19
CA GLU A 66 20.24 16.23 7.97
C GLU A 66 20.73 15.03 7.14
N ILE A 67 21.81 15.21 6.39
CA ILE A 67 22.46 14.17 5.58
C ILE A 67 23.83 13.87 6.20
N ASP A 68 24.17 12.60 6.36
CA ASP A 68 25.49 12.15 6.84
C ASP A 68 26.41 12.01 5.62
N LEU A 69 27.30 12.99 5.42
CA LEU A 69 28.18 13.04 4.25
C LEU A 69 29.18 11.87 4.18
N ASP A 70 29.44 11.18 5.28
CA ASP A 70 30.37 10.04 5.28
C ASP A 70 29.67 8.74 4.86
N LYS A 71 28.36 8.63 5.10
CA LYS A 71 27.58 7.41 4.81
C LYS A 71 26.74 7.49 3.53
N ASP A 72 26.28 8.69 3.18
CA ASP A 72 25.28 8.89 2.13
C ASP A 72 25.89 9.33 0.78
N ASP A 73 27.22 9.34 0.65
CA ASP A 73 27.92 9.71 -0.60
C ASP A 73 27.93 8.55 -1.62
N ASP A 74 27.73 7.31 -1.16
CA ASP A 74 27.66 6.14 -2.02
C ASP A 74 26.34 6.09 -2.80
N ALA A 75 26.43 5.75 -4.09
CA ALA A 75 25.26 5.56 -4.93
C ALA A 75 24.33 4.48 -4.34
N PRO A 76 23.00 4.70 -4.33
CA PRO A 76 22.07 3.73 -3.78
C PRO A 76 22.21 2.38 -4.51
N PRO A 77 22.13 1.24 -3.80
CA PRO A 77 22.34 -0.07 -4.40
C PRO A 77 21.39 -0.29 -5.59
N GLY A 78 21.95 -0.74 -6.72
CA GLY A 78 21.19 -1.00 -7.95
C GLY A 78 21.01 0.20 -8.88
N TYR A 79 21.51 1.39 -8.53
CA TYR A 79 21.45 2.56 -9.40
C TYR A 79 22.79 2.82 -10.11
N GLU A 80 22.71 3.19 -11.38
CA GLU A 80 23.87 3.57 -12.21
C GLU A 80 23.82 5.07 -12.55
N LEU A 81 24.98 5.72 -12.56
CA LEU A 81 25.09 7.13 -12.95
C LEU A 81 24.85 7.26 -14.46
N ALA A 82 23.97 8.17 -14.87
CA ALA A 82 23.68 8.46 -16.26
C ALA A 82 23.61 9.96 -16.54
N GLU A 83 23.52 10.30 -17.83
CA GLU A 83 23.35 11.69 -18.24
C GLU A 83 22.02 12.28 -17.75
N VAL A 84 22.08 13.51 -17.25
CA VAL A 84 20.92 14.27 -16.74
C VAL A 84 19.76 14.29 -17.73
N GLU A 85 20.05 14.43 -19.02
CA GLU A 85 19.01 14.49 -20.05
C GLU A 85 18.26 13.15 -20.20
N VAL A 86 18.97 12.03 -20.12
CA VAL A 86 18.38 10.68 -20.17
C VAL A 86 17.51 10.44 -18.94
N VAL A 87 18.03 10.71 -17.74
CA VAL A 87 17.29 10.53 -16.48
C VAL A 87 16.06 11.40 -16.44
N LYS A 88 16.16 12.67 -16.86
CA LYS A 88 15.02 13.60 -16.91
C LYS A 88 13.94 13.12 -17.88
N LYS A 89 14.32 12.63 -19.07
CA LYS A 89 13.37 12.04 -20.04
C LYS A 89 12.65 10.82 -19.44
N LEU A 90 13.38 9.92 -18.78
CA LEU A 90 12.80 8.75 -18.13
C LEU A 90 11.87 9.13 -16.97
N ALA A 91 12.25 10.11 -16.15
CA ALA A 91 11.44 10.60 -15.04
C ALA A 91 10.14 11.26 -15.52
N GLU A 92 10.19 12.07 -16.59
CA GLU A 92 9.02 12.69 -17.19
C GLU A 92 8.09 11.66 -17.84
N ALA A 93 8.66 10.67 -18.56
CA ALA A 93 7.91 9.55 -19.11
C ALA A 93 7.22 8.72 -18.01
N LYS A 94 7.90 8.47 -16.88
CA LYS A 94 7.30 7.78 -15.73
C LYS A 94 6.19 8.60 -15.08
N LYS A 95 6.42 9.89 -14.83
CA LYS A 95 5.42 10.82 -14.25
C LYS A 95 4.16 10.89 -15.11
N THR A 96 4.30 10.94 -16.43
CA THR A 96 3.15 10.97 -17.35
C THR A 96 2.41 9.64 -17.39
N ALA A 97 3.12 8.51 -17.41
CA ALA A 97 2.53 7.18 -17.35
C ALA A 97 1.77 6.94 -16.03
N ASP A 98 2.34 7.34 -14.90
CA ASP A 98 1.73 7.17 -13.57
C ASP A 98 0.50 8.07 -13.42
N LYS A 99 0.56 9.33 -13.86
CA LYS A 99 -0.63 10.21 -13.95
C LYS A 99 -1.76 9.59 -14.78
N ALA A 100 -1.43 8.95 -15.91
CA ALA A 100 -2.42 8.29 -16.75
C ALA A 100 -3.04 7.06 -16.07
N LYS A 101 -2.21 6.23 -15.44
CA LYS A 101 -2.66 5.05 -14.67
C LYS A 101 -3.53 5.46 -13.49
N GLU A 102 -3.14 6.49 -12.76
CA GLU A 102 -3.88 7.02 -11.62
C GLU A 102 -5.24 7.58 -12.05
N LYS A 103 -5.29 8.37 -13.13
CA LYS A 103 -6.56 8.85 -13.69
C LYS A 103 -7.47 7.69 -14.11
N ALA A 104 -6.91 6.63 -14.70
CA ALA A 104 -7.67 5.44 -15.07
C ALA A 104 -8.16 4.66 -13.85
N ARG A 105 -7.33 4.54 -12.81
CA ARG A 105 -7.69 3.93 -11.51
C ARG A 105 -8.81 4.71 -10.85
N LEU A 106 -8.69 6.03 -10.74
CA LEU A 106 -9.69 6.89 -10.13
C LEU A 106 -11.04 6.78 -10.85
N LYS A 107 -11.06 6.81 -12.20
CA LYS A 107 -12.29 6.59 -12.99
C LYS A 107 -12.97 5.25 -12.67
N LYS A 108 -12.19 4.18 -12.49
CA LYS A 108 -12.73 2.85 -12.13
C LYS A 108 -13.29 2.85 -10.71
N LEU A 109 -12.60 3.50 -9.77
CA LEU A 109 -13.01 3.61 -8.37
C LEU A 109 -14.30 4.42 -8.23
N VAL A 110 -14.41 5.57 -8.91
CA VAL A 110 -15.63 6.37 -8.94
C VAL A 110 -16.83 5.57 -9.45
N ARG A 111 -16.63 4.74 -10.48
CA ARG A 111 -17.70 3.89 -11.03
C ARG A 111 -18.25 2.87 -10.04
N ILE A 112 -17.46 2.41 -9.07
CA ILE A 112 -17.88 1.47 -8.03
C ILE A 112 -18.40 2.18 -6.76
N GLY A 113 -18.60 3.50 -6.81
CA GLY A 113 -19.12 4.29 -5.69
C GLY A 113 -18.05 4.71 -4.68
N PHE A 114 -16.76 4.55 -5.01
CA PHE A 114 -15.67 5.06 -4.17
C PHE A 114 -15.40 6.52 -4.51
N GLU A 115 -15.75 7.42 -3.60
CA GLU A 115 -15.32 8.82 -3.63
C GLU A 115 -13.91 8.87 -3.04
N GLY A 116 -12.91 8.76 -3.92
CA GLY A 116 -11.54 8.99 -3.51
C GLY A 116 -11.42 10.43 -3.04
N GLU A 117 -11.08 10.65 -1.78
CA GLU A 117 -10.57 11.94 -1.32
C GLU A 117 -9.48 12.37 -2.33
N ASN A 118 -9.52 13.63 -2.77
CA ASN A 118 -8.58 14.18 -3.74
C ASN A 118 -7.17 14.28 -3.10
N LEU A 119 -6.52 13.15 -2.82
CA LEU A 119 -5.08 13.07 -2.53
C LEU A 119 -4.21 13.51 -3.72
N GLY A 120 -4.84 13.87 -4.85
CA GLY A 120 -4.19 14.37 -6.06
C GLY A 120 -3.34 15.62 -5.89
N ASP A 121 -3.46 16.31 -4.75
CA ASP A 121 -2.63 17.47 -4.38
C ASP A 121 -1.51 17.14 -3.37
N ILE A 122 -1.25 15.87 -3.05
CA ILE A 122 -0.16 15.50 -2.11
C ILE A 122 1.20 15.38 -2.82
N PHE A 123 1.23 15.45 -4.16
CA PHE A 123 2.46 15.42 -4.95
C PHE A 123 2.67 16.77 -5.67
N PHE A 124 3.29 17.73 -4.99
CA PHE A 124 3.82 18.95 -5.60
C PHE A 124 5.23 18.73 -6.17
#